data_AF-D4IJ77-F1
#
_entry.id   AF-D4IJ77-F1
#
_cell.length_a   1.000
_cell.length_b   1.000
_cell.length_c   1.000
_cell.angle_alpha   90.00
_cell.angle_beta   90.00
_cell.angle_gamma   90.00
#
_symmetry.space_group_name_H-M   'P 1'
#
loop_
_entity.id
_entity.type
_entity.pdbx_description
1 polymer ?
#
loop_
_entity_poly.entity_id
_entity_poly.type
_entity_poly.pdbx_seq_one_letter_code
_entity_poly.pdbx_strand_id
1 'polypeptide(L)'
;MENKPSGGRFIAALLFFATTAGIAILLLLTALVIWLSSVTGSFIASALIAGGFFAVLALLVYLFAIRDAVEQIRRQAETVYEVAHAAQTGYEWLAGKVSLFLKLREELQKK
;
A
#
# COMPACT_ATOMS: atom_id res chain seq x y z
N MET A 1 -34.73 -15.29 6.49
CA MET A 1 -34.26 -13.90 6.32
C MET A 1 -32.74 -13.95 6.24
N GLU A 2 -32.20 -13.86 5.04
CA GLU A 2 -30.78 -14.08 4.76
C GLU A 2 -30.01 -12.76 4.95
N ASN A 3 -29.27 -12.65 6.06
CA ASN A 3 -28.44 -11.49 6.36
C ASN A 3 -27.17 -11.54 5.50
N LYS A 4 -27.24 -10.90 4.32
CA LYS A 4 -26.13 -10.71 3.39
C LYS A 4 -25.11 -9.72 4.02
N PRO A 5 -23.79 -9.97 3.90
CA PRO A 5 -22.79 -9.27 4.70
C PRO A 5 -22.77 -7.79 4.36
N SER A 6 -22.91 -6.96 5.38
CA SER A 6 -22.91 -5.49 5.36
C SER A 6 -21.61 -4.86 4.83
N GLY A 7 -20.57 -5.66 4.55
CA GLY A 7 -19.26 -5.19 4.09
C GLY A 7 -19.29 -4.45 2.75
N GLY A 8 -20.13 -4.86 1.80
CA GLY A 8 -20.22 -4.18 0.49
C GLY A 8 -20.79 -2.76 0.57
N ARG A 9 -21.76 -2.53 1.48
CA ARG A 9 -22.35 -1.20 1.73
C ARG A 9 -21.38 -0.27 2.46
N PHE A 10 -20.57 -0.82 3.36
CA PHE A 10 -19.52 -0.07 4.04
C PHE A 10 -18.40 0.38 3.07
N ILE A 11 -17.95 -0.51 2.19
CA ILE A 11 -16.95 -0.17 1.15
C ILE A 11 -17.50 0.91 0.22
N ALA A 12 -18.77 0.80 -0.21
CA ALA A 12 -19.41 1.83 -1.02
C ALA A 12 -19.49 3.18 -0.28
N ALA A 13 -19.87 3.19 1.00
CA ALA A 13 -19.90 4.40 1.81
C ALA A 13 -18.50 5.02 2.01
N LEU A 14 -17.48 4.18 2.21
CA LEU A 14 -16.09 4.63 2.34
C LEU A 14 -15.56 5.26 1.03
N LEU A 15 -15.88 4.66 -0.12
CA LEU A 15 -15.53 5.22 -1.43
C LEU A 15 -16.23 6.55 -1.69
N PHE A 16 -17.51 6.67 -1.34
CA PHE A 16 -18.24 7.94 -1.43
C PHE A 16 -17.65 8.98 -0.49
N PHE A 17 -17.34 8.61 0.76
CA PHE A 17 -16.71 9.51 1.71
C PHE A 17 -15.32 9.97 1.24
N ALA A 18 -14.48 9.06 0.76
CA ALA A 18 -13.16 9.38 0.22
C ALA A 18 -13.27 10.32 -0.99
N THR A 19 -14.24 10.07 -1.88
CA THR A 19 -14.54 10.95 -3.01
C THR A 19 -14.97 12.35 -2.53
N THR A 20 -15.92 12.44 -1.59
CA THR A 20 -16.39 13.71 -1.03
C THR A 20 -15.26 14.46 -0.31
N ALA A 21 -14.46 13.76 0.49
CA ALA A 21 -13.30 14.33 1.18
C ALA A 21 -12.27 14.84 0.17
N GLY A 22 -11.99 14.09 -0.89
CA GLY A 22 -11.13 14.52 -1.98
C GLY A 22 -11.63 15.80 -2.65
N ILE A 23 -12.92 15.86 -2.98
CA ILE A 23 -13.53 17.06 -3.56
C ILE A 23 -13.46 18.24 -2.58
N ALA A 24 -13.75 18.03 -1.29
CA ALA A 24 -13.66 19.07 -0.28
C ALA A 24 -12.24 19.65 -0.16
N ILE A 25 -11.22 18.79 -0.20
CA ILE A 25 -9.81 19.20 -0.21
C ILE A 25 -9.50 20.00 -1.47
N LEU A 26 -9.93 19.55 -2.65
CA LEU A 26 -9.73 20.28 -3.91
C LEU A 26 -10.37 21.67 -3.88
N LEU A 27 -11.60 21.77 -3.37
CA LEU A 27 -12.30 23.05 -3.22
C LEU A 27 -11.59 23.97 -2.23
N LEU A 28 -11.11 23.43 -1.09
CA LEU A 28 -10.36 24.19 -0.09
C LEU A 28 -9.04 24.70 -0.64
N LEU A 29 -8.30 23.88 -1.39
CA LEU A 29 -7.07 24.30 -2.06
C LEU A 29 -7.34 25.39 -3.10
N THR A 30 -8.39 25.23 -3.90
CA THR A 30 -8.78 26.24 -4.90
C THR A 30 -9.15 27.56 -4.22
N ALA A 31 -9.93 27.51 -3.13
CA ALA A 31 -10.27 28.69 -2.34
C ALA A 31 -9.04 29.38 -1.73
N LEU A 32 -8.08 28.60 -1.23
CA LEU A 32 -6.82 29.13 -0.69
C LEU A 32 -5.99 29.83 -1.78
N VAL A 33 -5.91 29.26 -2.98
CA VAL A 33 -5.20 29.87 -4.12
C VAL A 33 -5.85 31.19 -4.54
N ILE A 34 -7.19 31.25 -4.57
CA ILE A 34 -7.94 32.46 -4.90
C ILE A 34 -7.74 33.53 -3.81
N TRP A 35 -7.83 33.15 -2.54
CA TRP A 35 -7.58 34.05 -1.43
C TRP A 35 -6.17 34.65 -1.49
N LEU A 36 -5.17 33.81 -1.73
CA LEU A 36 -3.78 34.25 -1.86
C LEU A 36 -3.56 35.11 -3.12
N SER A 37 -4.28 34.82 -4.20
CA SER A 37 -4.30 35.68 -5.40
C SER A 37 -4.85 37.07 -5.09
N SER A 38 -5.88 37.18 -4.23
CA SER A 38 -6.45 38.46 -3.83
C SER A 38 -5.46 39.30 -3.02
N VAL A 39 -4.60 38.67 -2.21
CA VAL A 39 -3.59 39.36 -1.40
C VAL A 39 -2.35 39.73 -2.22
N THR A 40 -1.95 38.87 -3.16
CA THR A 40 -0.73 39.03 -3.96
C THR A 40 -0.96 39.87 -5.22
N GLY A 41 -2.23 40.08 -5.61
CA GLY A 41 -2.62 40.76 -6.85
C GLY A 41 -2.35 39.96 -8.13
N SER A 42 -1.87 38.72 -8.01
CA SER A 42 -1.52 37.84 -9.14
C SER A 42 -1.84 36.39 -8.85
N PHE A 43 -2.64 35.79 -9.75
CA PHE A 43 -3.05 34.38 -9.69
C PHE A 43 -1.90 33.41 -9.96
N ILE A 44 -0.98 33.80 -10.83
CA ILE A 44 0.18 32.96 -11.20
C ILE A 44 1.16 32.88 -10.02
N ALA A 45 1.40 34.02 -9.36
CA ALA A 45 2.25 34.06 -8.18
C ALA A 45 1.66 33.25 -7.03
N SER A 46 0.35 33.34 -6.79
CA SER A 46 -0.30 32.59 -5.72
C SER A 46 -0.31 31.08 -5.99
N ALA A 47 -0.59 30.65 -7.22
CA ALA A 47 -0.53 29.25 -7.61
C ALA A 47 0.89 28.68 -7.50
N LEU A 48 1.93 29.45 -7.86
CA LEU A 48 3.32 29.04 -7.70
C LEU A 48 3.73 28.89 -6.23
N ILE A 49 3.30 29.81 -5.36
CA ILE A 49 3.63 29.75 -3.93
C ILE A 49 2.91 28.57 -3.28
N ALA A 50 1.61 28.43 -3.50
CA ALA A 50 0.81 27.34 -2.94
C ALA A 50 1.27 25.97 -3.47
N GLY A 51 1.48 25.86 -4.78
CA GLY A 51 1.97 24.64 -5.44
C GLY A 51 3.39 24.28 -5.02
N GLY A 52 4.30 25.26 -4.95
CA GLY A 52 5.68 25.07 -4.51
C GLY A 52 5.76 24.61 -3.06
N PHE A 53 4.98 25.22 -2.16
CA PHE A 53 4.89 24.79 -0.76
C PHE A 53 4.38 23.34 -0.64
N PHE A 54 3.33 23.00 -1.38
CA PHE A 54 2.78 21.65 -1.38
C PHE A 54 3.76 20.62 -1.96
N ALA A 55 4.52 20.98 -3.00
CA ALA A 55 5.54 20.13 -3.60
C ALA A 55 6.70 19.85 -2.62
N VAL A 56 7.18 20.87 -1.90
CA VAL A 56 8.20 20.69 -0.87
C VAL A 56 7.69 19.82 0.27
N LEU A 57 6.46 20.04 0.74
CA LEU A 57 5.85 19.18 1.76
C LEU A 57 5.71 17.73 1.29
N ALA A 58 5.25 17.51 0.05
CA ALA A 58 5.15 16.18 -0.53
C ALA A 58 6.52 15.50 -0.62
N LEU A 59 7.56 16.24 -1.00
CA LEU A 59 8.93 15.75 -1.03
C LEU A 59 9.43 15.40 0.38
N LEU A 60 9.16 16.24 1.39
CA LEU A 60 9.52 15.95 2.77
C LEU A 60 8.81 14.71 3.28
N VAL A 61 7.49 14.57 3.07
CA VAL A 61 6.73 13.37 3.44
C VAL A 61 7.30 12.14 2.73
N TYR A 62 7.64 12.25 1.44
CA TYR A 62 8.28 11.15 0.72
C TYR A 62 9.63 10.77 1.34
N LEU A 63 10.49 11.75 1.62
CA LEU A 63 11.80 11.50 2.21
C LEU A 63 11.71 10.95 3.65
N PHE A 64 10.74 11.40 4.44
CA PHE A 64 10.64 11.08 5.87
C PHE A 64 9.75 9.87 6.18
N ALA A 65 8.60 9.76 5.51
CA ALA A 65 7.62 8.71 5.78
C ALA A 65 7.79 7.51 4.85
N ILE A 66 8.19 7.73 3.59
CA ILE A 66 8.34 6.65 2.60
C ILE A 66 9.78 6.18 2.56
N ARG A 67 10.78 7.07 2.52
CA ARG A 67 12.18 6.66 2.43
C ARG A 67 12.67 5.92 3.67
N ASP A 68 12.30 6.41 4.86
CA ASP A 68 12.64 5.76 6.13
C ASP A 68 11.92 4.40 6.26
N ALA A 69 10.62 4.34 5.91
CA ALA A 69 9.88 3.08 5.82
C ALA A 69 10.46 2.11 4.77
N VAL A 70 10.92 2.62 3.63
CA VAL A 70 11.55 1.83 2.55
C VAL A 70 12.94 1.34 2.98
N GLU A 71 13.74 2.14 3.70
CA GLU A 71 15.03 1.73 4.23
C GLU A 71 14.90 0.70 5.37
N GLN A 72 13.85 0.81 6.18
CA GLN A 72 13.48 -0.19 7.17
C GLN A 72 13.06 -1.52 6.50
N ILE A 73 12.24 -1.46 5.43
CA ILE A 73 11.90 -2.63 4.60
C ILE A 73 13.15 -3.19 3.91
N ARG A 74 14.10 -2.35 3.48
CA ARG A 74 15.32 -2.79 2.78
C ARG A 74 16.28 -3.54 3.70
N ARG A 75 16.44 -3.11 4.96
CA ARG A 75 17.17 -3.88 5.99
C ARG A 75 16.46 -5.20 6.32
N GLN A 76 15.12 -5.17 6.38
CA GLN A 76 14.33 -6.36 6.66
C GLN A 76 14.32 -7.35 5.48
N ALA A 77 14.41 -6.86 4.24
CA ALA A 77 14.56 -7.68 3.04
C ALA A 77 15.91 -8.41 3.00
N GLU A 78 16.96 -7.83 3.58
CA GLU A 78 18.29 -8.47 3.69
C GLU A 78 18.28 -9.61 4.72
N THR A 79 17.53 -9.49 5.82
CA THR A 79 17.30 -10.60 6.76
C THR A 79 16.27 -11.63 6.26
N VAL A 80 15.32 -11.23 5.40
CA VAL A 80 14.33 -12.15 4.79
C VAL A 80 14.88 -12.88 3.56
N TYR A 81 15.96 -12.42 2.94
CA TYR A 81 16.70 -13.19 1.94
C TYR A 81 17.30 -14.48 2.53
N GLU A 82 17.61 -14.48 3.84
CA GLU A 82 17.96 -15.68 4.60
C GLU A 82 16.78 -16.68 4.68
N VAL A 83 15.55 -16.17 4.74
CA VAL A 83 14.32 -16.99 4.82
C VAL A 83 13.91 -17.55 3.46
N ALA A 84 14.24 -16.86 2.36
CA ALA A 84 14.01 -17.38 1.01
C ALA A 84 14.87 -18.63 0.71
N HIS A 85 16.08 -18.71 1.26
CA HIS A 85 16.91 -19.90 1.13
C HIS A 85 16.43 -21.06 2.02
N ALA A 86 15.96 -20.77 3.24
CA ALA A 86 15.35 -21.77 4.12
C ALA A 86 14.04 -22.35 3.54
N ALA A 87 13.25 -21.54 2.82
CA ALA A 87 12.05 -22.01 2.12
C ALA A 87 12.39 -22.97 0.98
N GLN A 88 13.50 -22.76 0.28
CA GLN A 88 13.95 -23.66 -0.79
C GLN A 88 14.32 -25.06 -0.25
N THR A 89 14.96 -25.15 0.93
CA THR A 89 15.26 -26.44 1.60
C THR A 89 13.99 -27.18 2.04
N GLY A 90 12.93 -26.44 2.39
CA GLY A 90 11.62 -27.02 2.73
C GLY A 90 10.95 -27.78 1.57
N TYR A 91 11.17 -27.34 0.33
CA TYR A 91 10.62 -28.02 -0.86
C TYR A 91 11.32 -29.35 -1.15
N GLU A 92 12.63 -29.45 -0.97
CA GLU A 92 13.35 -30.73 -1.11
C GLU A 92 12.93 -31.73 -0.02
N TRP A 93 12.73 -31.26 1.21
CA TRP A 93 12.24 -32.11 2.30
C TRP A 93 10.80 -32.60 2.08
N LEU A 94 9.91 -31.74 1.56
CA LEU A 94 8.54 -32.13 1.20
C LEU A 94 8.52 -33.13 0.04
N ALA A 95 9.37 -32.94 -0.98
CA ALA A 95 9.50 -33.89 -2.09
C ALA A 95 10.00 -35.27 -1.60
N GLY A 96 10.95 -35.29 -0.66
CA GLY A 96 11.41 -36.52 -0.01
C GLY A 96 10.31 -37.23 0.79
N LYS A 97 9.47 -36.49 1.51
CA LYS A 97 8.38 -37.07 2.32
C LYS A 97 7.21 -37.60 1.48
N VAL A 98 6.86 -36.90 0.39
CA VAL A 98 5.78 -37.32 -0.53
C VAL A 98 6.17 -38.57 -1.31
N SER A 99 7.43 -38.65 -1.77
CA SER A 99 7.91 -39.85 -2.47
C SER A 99 7.95 -41.09 -1.58
N LEU A 100 8.30 -40.95 -0.30
CA LEU A 100 8.21 -42.05 0.68
C LEU A 100 6.76 -42.49 0.92
N PHE A 101 5.82 -41.55 1.00
CA PHE A 101 4.40 -41.87 1.16
C PHE A 101 3.81 -42.58 -0.07
N LEU A 102 4.19 -42.17 -1.27
CA LEU A 102 3.79 -42.84 -2.50
C LEU A 102 4.34 -44.28 -2.56
N LYS A 103 5.63 -44.48 -2.24
CA LYS A 103 6.24 -45.81 -2.17
C LYS A 103 5.56 -46.72 -1.15
N LEU A 104 5.20 -46.19 0.02
CA LEU A 104 4.52 -46.96 1.06
C LEU A 104 3.09 -47.33 0.64
N ARG A 105 2.39 -46.44 -0.08
CA ARG A 105 1.05 -46.72 -0.60
C ARG A 105 1.09 -47.79 -1.70
N GLU A 106 2.14 -47.80 -2.52
CA GLU A 106 2.30 -48.76 -3.61
C GLU A 106 2.59 -50.18 -3.10
N GLU A 107 3.40 -50.32 -2.05
CA GLU A 107 3.61 -51.61 -1.35
C GLU A 107 2.34 -52.12 -0.65
N LEU A 108 1.51 -51.24 -0.10
CA LEU A 108 0.24 -51.62 0.53
C LEU A 108 -0.86 -51.99 -0.47
N GLN A 109 -0.83 -51.46 -1.70
CA GLN A 109 -1.77 -51.86 -2.76
C GLN A 109 -1.39 -53.17 -3.46
N LYS A 110 -0.18 -53.69 -3.24
CA LYS A 110 0.32 -54.92 -3.87
C LYS A 110 0.08 -56.18 -3.03
N LYS A 111 -0.62 -56.04 -1.90
CA LYS A 111 -0.96 -57.11 -0.95
C LYS A 111 -2.46 -57.34 -0.90
#